data_AF-A0A7V7NWY4-F1
#
_entry.id   AF-A0A7V7NWY4-F1
#
_cell.length_a   1.000
_cell.length_b   1.000
_cell.length_c   1.000
_cell.angle_alpha   90.00
_cell.angle_beta   90.00
_cell.angle_gamma   90.00
#
_symmetry.space_group_name_H-M   'P 1'
#
loop_
_entity.id
_entity.type
_entity.pdbx_description
1 polymer ?
#
loop_
_entity_poly.entity_id
_entity_poly.type
_entity_poly.pdbx_seq_one_letter_code
_entity_poly.pdbx_strand_id
1 'polypeptide(L)'
;MSSLIEKRPTPETIYVSESGQRIYVEDVIGEENDEFYLVMTVPAEDKDDMDAMGDELDSHQWVEMMNTLGLEPEIEAGGAEQDKIRSMVTKQS
;
A
#
# COMPACT_ATOMS: atom_id res chain seq x y z
N MET A 1 5.72 14.65 9.82
CA MET A 1 5.29 13.61 10.77
C MET A 1 6.40 12.56 10.82
N SER A 2 6.22 11.44 11.53
CA SER A 2 7.17 10.33 11.44
C SER A 2 7.11 9.70 10.06
N SER A 3 8.26 9.42 9.44
CA SER A 3 8.33 8.79 8.11
C SER A 3 7.68 7.41 8.10
N LEU A 4 7.59 6.74 9.25
CA LEU A 4 6.94 5.44 9.41
C LEU A 4 5.44 5.54 9.19
N ILE A 5 4.81 6.62 9.66
CA ILE A 5 3.38 6.87 9.51
C ILE A 5 3.09 7.37 8.09
N GLU A 6 3.92 8.27 7.56
CA GLU A 6 3.76 8.83 6.21
C GLU A 6 3.86 7.76 5.11
N LYS A 7 4.64 6.70 5.36
CA LYS A 7 4.86 5.59 4.42
C LYS A 7 4.14 4.30 4.80
N ARG A 8 3.23 4.35 5.78
CA ARG A 8 2.39 3.21 6.12
C ARG A 8 1.60 2.78 4.88
N PRO A 9 1.62 1.50 4.50
CA PRO A 9 0.95 1.06 3.29
C PRO A 9 -0.56 1.08 3.46
N THR A 10 -1.25 1.10 2.32
CA THR A 10 -2.68 0.80 2.27
C THR A 10 -2.83 -0.73 2.11
N PRO A 11 -3.65 -1.40 2.93
CA PRO A 11 -3.94 -2.82 2.71
C PRO A 11 -4.65 -3.03 1.37
N GLU A 12 -4.63 -4.26 0.87
CA GLU A 12 -5.22 -4.66 -0.41
C GLU A 12 -4.71 -3.84 -1.62
N THR A 13 -3.46 -3.39 -1.55
CA THR A 13 -2.85 -2.52 -2.57
C THR A 13 -1.58 -3.15 -3.14
N ILE A 14 -1.42 -3.08 -4.47
CA ILE A 14 -0.18 -3.48 -5.13
C ILE A 14 0.80 -2.29 -5.13
N TYR A 15 2.05 -2.55 -4.78
CA TYR A 15 3.16 -1.62 -4.89
C TYR A 15 4.15 -2.11 -5.94
N VAL A 16 4.63 -1.21 -6.80
CA VAL A 16 5.50 -1.52 -7.92
C VAL A 16 6.84 -0.81 -7.74
N SER A 17 7.92 -1.56 -7.86
CA SER A 17 9.29 -1.01 -7.88
C SER A 17 9.64 -0.41 -9.23
N GLU A 18 10.68 0.44 -9.28
CA GLU A 18 11.23 0.94 -10.55
C GLU A 18 11.69 -0.19 -11.49
N SER A 19 12.05 -1.35 -10.94
CA SER A 19 12.48 -2.54 -11.69
C SER A 19 11.33 -3.40 -12.23
N GLY A 20 10.08 -3.10 -11.86
CA GLY A 20 8.90 -3.86 -12.26
C GLY A 20 8.51 -5.01 -11.32
N GLN A 21 9.23 -5.23 -10.21
CA GLN A 21 8.75 -6.11 -9.13
C GLN A 21 7.45 -5.56 -8.55
N ARG A 22 6.45 -6.43 -8.35
CA ARG A 22 5.12 -6.09 -7.84
C ARG A 22 4.86 -6.86 -6.54
N ILE A 23 4.54 -6.15 -5.48
CA ILE A 23 4.26 -6.68 -4.14
C ILE A 23 2.82 -6.32 -3.81
N TYR A 24 2.04 -7.28 -3.34
CA TYR A 24 0.69 -7.05 -2.82
C TYR A 24 0.75 -6.98 -1.30
N VAL A 25 0.15 -5.93 -0.72
CA VAL A 25 -0.03 -5.81 0.72
C VAL A 25 -1.36 -6.46 1.09
N GLU A 26 -1.30 -7.58 1.81
CA GLU A 26 -2.49 -8.32 2.23
C GLU A 26 -3.20 -7.61 3.39
N ASP A 27 -2.45 -7.20 4.40
CA ASP A 27 -2.99 -6.55 5.60
C ASP A 27 -1.94 -5.66 6.30
N VAL A 28 -2.43 -4.72 7.12
CA VAL A 28 -1.61 -3.82 7.95
C VAL A 28 -2.15 -3.79 9.38
N ILE A 29 -1.47 -4.49 10.29
CA ILE A 29 -1.91 -4.68 11.66
C ILE A 29 -1.27 -3.62 12.58
N GLY A 30 -2.10 -2.83 13.27
CA GLY A 30 -1.67 -1.83 14.25
C GLY A 30 -2.64 -0.65 14.33
N GLU A 31 -2.58 0.16 15.38
CA GLU A 31 -3.48 1.33 15.52
C GLU A 31 -3.18 2.39 14.46
N GLU A 32 -4.22 3.07 13.96
CA GLU A 32 -4.05 4.21 13.05
C GLU A 32 -3.25 5.32 13.76
N ASN A 33 -2.16 5.76 13.13
CA ASN A 33 -1.18 6.74 13.66
C ASN A 33 -0.17 6.20 14.69
N ASP A 34 -0.10 4.89 14.92
CA ASP A 34 1.04 4.29 15.62
C ASP A 34 2.21 4.04 14.66
N GLU A 35 3.44 4.20 15.18
CA GLU A 35 4.68 3.88 14.49
C GLU A 35 4.96 2.37 14.49
N PHE A 36 4.40 1.63 15.44
CA PHE A 36 4.48 0.18 15.46
C PHE A 36 3.30 -0.43 14.68
N TYR A 37 3.61 -1.05 13.54
CA TYR A 37 2.66 -1.82 12.75
C TYR A 37 3.38 -2.96 12.03
N LEU A 38 2.62 -3.99 11.67
CA LEU A 38 3.07 -5.12 10.86
C LEU A 38 2.42 -5.04 9.48
N VAL A 39 3.18 -5.39 8.45
CA VAL A 39 2.73 -5.42 7.06
C VAL A 39 2.85 -6.85 6.55
N MET A 40 1.74 -7.42 6.13
CA MET A 40 1.68 -8.74 5.50
C MET A 40 1.76 -8.56 3.99
N THR A 41 2.68 -9.25 3.32
CA THR A 41 2.89 -9.08 1.88
C THR A 41 3.10 -10.40 1.17
N VAL A 42 2.70 -10.46 -0.10
CA VAL A 42 2.99 -11.56 -1.03
C VAL A 42 3.43 -11.00 -2.40
N PRO A 43 4.09 -11.78 -3.26
CA PRO A 43 4.21 -11.43 -4.66
C PRO A 43 2.83 -11.15 -5.27
N ALA A 44 2.69 -10.09 -6.08
CA ALA A 44 1.37 -9.70 -6.58
C ALA A 44 0.71 -10.74 -7.50
N GLU A 45 1.50 -11.65 -8.08
CA GLU A 45 1.00 -12.79 -8.87
C GLU A 45 0.30 -13.85 -8.01
N ASP A 46 0.61 -13.89 -6.71
CA ASP A 46 0.11 -14.86 -5.75
C ASP A 46 -1.00 -14.28 -4.85
N LYS A 47 -1.48 -13.06 -5.11
CA LYS A 47 -2.47 -12.36 -4.26
C LYS A 47 -3.78 -13.12 -4.02
N ASP A 48 -4.13 -14.04 -4.93
CA ASP A 48 -5.35 -14.85 -4.86
C ASP A 48 -5.05 -16.31 -4.46
N ASP A 49 -3.79 -16.64 -4.16
CA ASP A 49 -3.35 -17.95 -3.71
C ASP A 49 -3.28 -17.99 -2.17
N MET A 50 -4.23 -18.70 -1.56
CA MET A 50 -4.33 -18.83 -0.10
C MET A 50 -3.18 -19.65 0.52
N ASP A 51 -2.44 -20.41 -0.29
CA ASP A 51 -1.31 -21.22 0.17
C ASP A 51 0.05 -20.52 -0.09
N ALA A 52 0.04 -19.29 -0.62
CA ALA A 52 1.23 -18.52 -0.89
C ALA A 52 2.03 -18.21 0.38
N MET A 53 3.36 -18.29 0.30
CA MET A 53 4.23 -17.86 1.38
C MET A 53 4.40 -16.35 1.31
N GLY A 54 3.77 -15.64 2.25
CA GLY A 54 3.97 -14.20 2.45
C GLY A 54 5.12 -13.87 3.40
N ASP A 55 5.54 -12.62 3.35
CA ASP A 55 6.47 -12.00 4.29
C ASP A 55 5.71 -11.11 5.29
N GLU A 56 6.09 -11.19 6.56
CA GLU A 56 5.67 -10.27 7.62
C GLU A 56 6.81 -9.29 7.91
N LEU A 57 6.53 -8.00 7.76
CA LEU A 57 7.51 -6.92 7.93
C LEU A 57 7.04 -5.97 9.03
N ASP A 58 7.95 -5.56 9.92
CA ASP A 58 7.69 -4.42 10.79
C ASP A 58 7.74 -3.08 10.02
N SER A 59 7.31 -2.01 10.67
CA SER A 59 7.26 -0.67 10.07
C SER A 59 8.60 -0.17 9.54
N HIS A 60 9.71 -0.55 10.18
CA HIS A 60 11.04 -0.17 9.73
C HIS A 60 11.46 -0.95 8.49
N GLN A 61 11.24 -2.27 8.49
CA GLN A 61 11.55 -3.15 7.37
C GLN A 61 10.74 -2.78 6.12
N TRP A 62 9.44 -2.46 6.28
CA TRP A 62 8.61 -1.98 5.19
C TRP A 62 9.15 -0.68 4.59
N VAL A 63 9.44 0.31 5.43
CA VAL A 63 9.95 1.61 4.94
C VAL A 63 11.34 1.48 4.31
N GLU A 64 12.20 0.62 4.84
CA GLU A 64 13.50 0.31 4.23
C GLU A 64 13.31 -0.32 2.84
N MET A 65 12.37 -1.26 2.70
CA MET A 65 12.05 -1.88 1.42
C MET A 65 11.51 -0.87 0.42
N MET A 66 10.55 -0.02 0.82
CA MET A 66 10.04 1.08 0.00
C MET A 66 11.16 1.98 -0.53
N ASN A 67 12.10 2.36 0.33
CA ASN A 67 13.21 3.24 -0.03
C ASN A 67 14.22 2.55 -0.95
N THR A 68 14.51 1.28 -0.69
CA THR A 68 15.53 0.52 -1.44
C THR A 68 15.04 0.16 -2.84
N LEU A 69 13.77 -0.20 -2.98
CA LEU A 69 13.18 -0.64 -4.23
C LEU A 69 12.46 0.48 -5.01
N GLY A 70 12.27 1.66 -4.40
CA GLY A 70 11.49 2.75 -4.99
C GLY A 70 10.04 2.33 -5.23
N LEU A 71 9.43 1.68 -4.23
CA LEU A 71 8.05 1.19 -4.33
C LEU A 71 7.05 2.35 -4.32
N GLU A 72 6.15 2.33 -5.29
CA GLU A 72 5.02 3.26 -5.39
C GLU A 72 3.72 2.47 -5.57
N PRO A 73 2.59 2.92 -5.02
CA PRO A 73 1.32 2.22 -5.21
C PRO A 73 0.95 2.18 -6.69
N GLU A 74 0.53 1.01 -7.17
CA GLU A 74 -0.03 0.84 -8.50
C GLU A 74 -1.35 1.59 -8.56
N ILE A 75 -1.34 2.75 -9.23
CA ILE A 75 -2.57 3.47 -9.51
C ILE A 75 -3.29 2.64 -10.58
N GLU A 76 -4.24 1.81 -10.17
CA GLU A 76 -5.15 1.18 -11.12
C GLU A 76 -5.80 2.31 -11.94
N ALA A 77 -5.66 2.22 -13.27
CA ALA A 77 -6.44 3.04 -14.20
C ALA A 77 -7.91 2.58 -14.16
N GLY A 78 -8.56 2.79 -13.02
CA GLY A 78 -9.91 2.36 -12.67
C GLY A 78 -10.60 3.46 -11.88
N GLY A 79 -10.91 4.57 -12.54
CA GLY A 79 -11.70 5.65 -11.95
C GLY A 79 -13.10 5.17 -11.54
N ALA A 80 -13.44 5.30 -10.25
CA ALA A 80 -14.84 5.25 -9.82
C ALA A 80 -15.15 6.01 -8.52
N GLU A 81 -14.16 6.37 -7.69
CA GLU A 81 -14.47 7.04 -6.41
C GLU A 81 -13.93 8.48 -6.27
N GLN A 82 -12.90 8.87 -6.99
CA GLN A 82 -12.36 10.24 -6.88
C GLN A 82 -13.18 11.29 -7.65
N ASP A 83 -13.96 10.91 -8.67
CA ASP A 83 -14.80 11.85 -9.44
C ASP A 83 -16.11 12.22 -8.74
N LYS A 84 -16.62 11.40 -7.79
CA LYS A 84 -17.81 11.78 -7.00
C LYS A 84 -17.51 12.96 -6.08
N ILE A 85 -16.31 13.00 -5.49
CA ILE A 85 -15.91 14.08 -4.58
C ILE A 85 -15.76 15.39 -5.36
N ARG A 86 -15.21 15.35 -6.58
CA ARG A 86 -15.03 16.55 -7.43
C ARG A 86 -16.35 17.07 -8.01
N SER A 87 -17.31 16.18 -8.30
CA SER A 87 -18.61 16.59 -8.84
C SER A 87 -19.54 17.24 -7.80
N MET A 88 -19.34 17.03 -6.50
CA MET A 88 -20.17 17.67 -5.46
C MET A 88 -19.70 19.10 -5.13
N VAL A 89 -18.40 19.40 -5.27
CA VAL A 89 -17.83 20.72 -4.94
C VAL A 89 -18.18 21.80 -5.96
N THR A 90 -18.48 21.45 -7.21
CA THR A 90 -18.76 22.42 -8.29
C THR A 90 -20.23 22.82 -8.43
N LYS A 91 -21.14 22.22 -7.65
CA LYS A 91 -22.58 22.55 -7.67
C LYS A 91 -23.01 23.61 -6.63
N GLN A 92 -22.07 24.14 -5.85
CA GLN A 92 -22.30 25.30 -4.99
C GLN A 92 -21.45 26.49 -5.47
N SER A 93 -21.90 27.14 -6.53
CA SER A 93 -21.58 28.53 -6.85
C SER A 93 -22.80 29.17 -7.49
#